data_AF-A0A7S1ZPM4-F1
#
_entry.id   AF-A0A7S1ZPM4-F1
#
_cell.length_a   1.000
_cell.length_b   1.000
_cell.length_c   1.000
_cell.angle_alpha   90.00
_cell.angle_beta   90.00
_cell.angle_gamma   90.00
#
_symmetry.space_group_name_H-M   'P 1'
#
loop_
_entity.id
_entity.type
_entity.pdbx_description
1 polymer ?
#
loop_
_entity_poly.entity_id
_entity_poly.type
_entity_poly.pdbx_seq_one_letter_code
_entity_poly.pdbx_strand_id
1 'polypeptide(L)'
;AAEFASRLGLLSFADPPGIGGALRGDRFQGLMLDYLRNETSGSLRIEDAVVPLAVTGFDLRNMRGKVLKSGCMGRAARASACFPGLFQPVGWHDDDGEGSNGILPPHILID
;
A
#
# COMPACT_ATOMS: atom_id res chain seq x y z
N ALA A 1 -8.00 -12.70 -9.11
CA ALA A 1 -7.94 -11.24 -8.83
C ALA A 1 -9.27 -10.51 -9.09
N ALA A 2 -9.79 -10.49 -10.33
CA ALA A 2 -11.04 -9.78 -10.65
C ALA A 2 -12.27 -10.27 -9.85
N GLU A 3 -12.41 -11.58 -9.69
CA GLU A 3 -13.48 -12.17 -8.86
C GLU A 3 -13.35 -11.83 -7.37
N PHE A 4 -12.12 -11.76 -6.86
CA PHE A 4 -11.88 -11.33 -5.48
C PHE A 4 -12.30 -9.86 -5.31
N ALA A 5 -11.86 -8.98 -6.22
CA ALA A 5 -12.19 -7.56 -6.17
C ALA A 5 -13.70 -7.29 -6.32
N SER A 6 -14.41 -8.05 -7.16
CA SER A 6 -15.86 -7.87 -7.36
C SER A 6 -16.70 -8.23 -6.14
N ARG A 7 -16.14 -9.02 -5.20
CA ARG A 7 -16.80 -9.39 -3.94
C ARG A 7 -16.52 -8.41 -2.80
N LEU A 8 -15.59 -7.47 -2.98
CA LEU A 8 -15.27 -6.48 -1.95
C LEU A 8 -16.32 -5.38 -1.92
N GLY A 9 -16.92 -5.17 -0.75
CA GLY A 9 -17.76 -4.01 -0.45
C GLY A 9 -17.06 -3.04 0.48
N LEU A 10 -17.64 -1.85 0.68
CA LEU A 10 -17.10 -0.85 1.59
C LEU A 10 -16.82 -1.41 3.00
N LEU A 11 -17.73 -2.23 3.53
CA LEU A 11 -17.58 -2.83 4.86
C LEU A 11 -16.41 -3.83 4.96
N SER A 12 -15.94 -4.39 3.83
CA SER A 12 -14.81 -5.32 3.84
C SER A 12 -13.53 -4.62 4.28
N PHE A 13 -13.33 -3.36 3.89
CA PHE A 13 -12.10 -2.62 4.13
C PHE A 13 -12.29 -1.34 4.97
N ALA A 14 -13.50 -1.07 5.47
CA ALA A 14 -13.78 0.07 6.31
C ALA A 14 -13.05 -0.02 7.66
N ASP A 15 -12.31 1.04 7.97
CA ASP A 15 -11.55 1.27 9.20
C ASP A 15 -11.99 2.59 9.85
N PRO A 16 -11.70 2.80 11.15
CA PRO A 16 -11.81 4.12 11.74
C PRO A 16 -11.03 5.19 10.94
N PRO A 17 -11.41 6.47 11.05
CA PRO A 17 -10.70 7.56 10.40
C PRO A 17 -9.22 7.60 10.73
N GLY A 18 -8.43 8.06 9.75
CA GLY A 18 -6.99 8.26 9.86
C GLY A 18 -6.60 9.73 9.63
N ILE A 19 -5.30 10.01 9.67
CA ILE A 19 -4.80 11.36 9.40
C ILE A 19 -4.97 11.65 7.90
N GLY A 20 -5.79 12.64 7.55
CA GLY A 20 -6.00 13.03 6.15
C GLY A 20 -6.89 12.08 5.33
N GLY A 21 -7.61 11.15 5.97
CA GLY A 21 -8.50 10.21 5.28
C GLY A 21 -9.66 9.72 6.14
N ALA A 22 -10.81 9.47 5.51
CA ALA A 22 -12.00 8.90 6.14
C ALA A 22 -11.78 7.48 6.68
N LEU A 23 -10.84 6.73 6.09
CA LEU A 23 -10.45 5.38 6.46
C LEU A 23 -8.94 5.33 6.70
N ARG A 24 -8.50 4.65 7.77
CA ARG A 24 -7.07 4.42 8.00
C ARG A 24 -6.44 3.55 6.90
N GLY A 25 -7.18 2.57 6.34
CA GLY A 25 -6.72 1.74 5.23
C GLY A 25 -5.89 0.51 5.64
N ASP A 26 -5.81 0.21 6.94
CA ASP A 26 -5.10 -0.96 7.46
C ASP A 26 -5.83 -2.26 7.09
N ARG A 27 -7.17 -2.29 7.09
CA ARG A 27 -7.94 -3.45 6.61
C ARG A 27 -7.81 -3.67 5.13
N PHE A 28 -7.77 -2.60 4.33
CA PHE A 28 -7.51 -2.73 2.90
C PHE A 28 -6.14 -3.41 2.66
N GLN A 29 -5.09 -2.93 3.34
CA GLN A 29 -3.77 -3.53 3.27
C GLN A 29 -3.77 -5.00 3.74
N GLY A 30 -4.47 -5.30 4.85
CA GLY A 30 -4.63 -6.66 5.36
C GLY A 30 -5.29 -7.60 4.34
N LEU A 31 -6.40 -7.17 3.73
CA LEU A 31 -7.10 -7.94 2.70
C LEU A 31 -6.21 -8.24 1.49
N MET A 32 -5.41 -7.27 1.04
CA MET A 32 -4.47 -7.50 -0.05
C MET A 32 -3.38 -8.51 0.34
N LEU A 33 -2.83 -8.41 1.56
CA LEU A 33 -1.84 -9.37 2.05
C LEU A 33 -2.41 -10.77 2.17
N ASP A 34 -3.63 -10.91 2.67
CA ASP A 34 -4.28 -12.21 2.83
C ASP A 34 -4.61 -12.84 1.47
N TYR A 35 -5.10 -12.03 0.51
CA TYR A 35 -5.27 -12.48 -0.88
C TYR A 35 -3.94 -12.97 -1.47
N LEU A 36 -2.88 -12.19 -1.35
CA LEU A 36 -1.56 -12.55 -1.88
C LEU A 36 -1.01 -13.83 -1.22
N ARG A 37 -1.10 -13.96 0.10
CA ARG A 37 -0.65 -15.17 0.83
C ARG A 37 -1.37 -16.44 0.39
N ASN A 38 -2.65 -16.33 0.02
CA ASN A 38 -3.43 -17.49 -0.43
C ASN A 38 -3.12 -17.86 -1.88
N GLU A 39 -2.68 -16.90 -2.69
CA GLU A 39 -2.38 -17.10 -4.12
C GLU A 39 -0.90 -17.42 -4.39
N THR A 40 0.01 -17.06 -3.48
CA THR A 40 1.45 -17.34 -3.61
C THR A 40 2.01 -18.04 -2.37
N SER A 41 2.85 -19.06 -2.59
CA SER A 41 3.69 -19.64 -1.53
C SER A 41 5.01 -18.88 -1.32
N GLY A 42 5.21 -17.79 -2.06
CA GLY A 42 6.44 -17.01 -2.09
C GLY A 42 6.43 -15.76 -1.21
N SER A 43 7.46 -14.95 -1.39
CA SER A 43 7.62 -13.66 -0.71
C SER A 43 6.52 -12.67 -1.11
N LEU A 44 6.14 -11.79 -0.17
CA LEU A 44 5.13 -10.73 -0.36
C LEU A 44 5.77 -9.38 -0.72
N ARG A 45 6.96 -9.42 -1.33
CA ARG A 45 7.75 -8.24 -1.72
C ARG A 45 7.70 -8.03 -3.23
N ILE A 46 7.62 -6.77 -3.68
CA ILE A 46 7.50 -6.42 -5.10
C ILE A 46 8.62 -7.04 -5.94
N GLU A 47 9.86 -6.97 -5.45
CA GLU A 47 11.04 -7.47 -6.14
C GLU A 47 11.06 -9.00 -6.32
N ASP A 48 10.27 -9.72 -5.52
CA ASP A 48 10.16 -11.18 -5.56
C ASP A 48 8.94 -11.64 -6.37
N ALA A 49 8.25 -10.72 -7.06
CA ALA A 49 7.12 -11.04 -7.92
C ALA A 49 7.54 -11.97 -9.08
N VAL A 50 6.68 -12.96 -9.38
CA VAL A 50 6.89 -13.91 -10.50
C VAL A 50 7.01 -13.19 -11.84
N VAL A 51 6.25 -12.10 -12.00
CA VAL A 51 6.32 -11.20 -13.15
C VAL A 51 6.88 -9.86 -12.67
N PRO A 52 7.83 -9.23 -13.39
CA PRO A 52 8.35 -7.91 -13.02
C PRO A 52 7.21 -6.91 -12.77
N LEU A 53 7.13 -6.41 -11.54
CA LEU A 53 6.07 -5.54 -11.07
C LEU A 53 6.64 -4.17 -10.68
N ALA A 54 5.90 -3.12 -11.01
CA ALA A 54 6.12 -1.78 -10.48
C ALA A 54 4.78 -1.18 -10.10
N VAL A 55 4.75 -0.46 -8.98
CA VAL A 55 3.55 0.21 -8.46
C VAL A 55 3.79 1.71 -8.42
N THR A 56 2.80 2.51 -8.80
CA THR A 56 2.92 3.97 -8.82
C THR A 56 2.20 4.60 -7.64
N GLY A 57 2.69 5.76 -7.21
CA GLY A 57 1.96 6.67 -6.33
C GLY A 57 2.54 8.08 -6.45
N PHE A 58 1.82 9.08 -5.97
CA PHE A 58 2.30 10.45 -5.86
C PHE A 58 2.86 10.71 -4.47
N ASP A 59 4.11 11.18 -4.40
CA ASP A 59 4.78 11.50 -3.14
C ASP A 59 4.50 12.95 -2.74
N LEU A 60 3.66 13.14 -1.73
CA LEU A 60 3.28 14.44 -1.17
C LEU A 60 4.45 15.17 -0.51
N ARG A 61 5.47 14.45 -0.04
CA ARG A 61 6.62 15.08 0.63
C ARG A 61 7.58 15.70 -0.38
N ASN A 62 7.81 15.01 -1.48
CA ASN A 62 8.75 15.43 -2.53
C ASN A 62 8.05 16.03 -3.77
N MET A 63 6.71 16.10 -3.73
CA MET A 63 5.84 16.64 -4.78
C MET A 63 6.13 16.06 -6.18
N ARG A 64 6.28 14.74 -6.27
CA ARG A 64 6.59 14.04 -7.53
C ARG A 64 6.02 12.63 -7.57
N GLY A 65 5.80 12.10 -8.77
CA GLY A 65 5.50 10.68 -8.96
C GLY A 65 6.65 9.80 -8.45
N LYS A 66 6.31 8.71 -7.76
CA LYS A 66 7.25 7.69 -7.28
C LYS A 66 6.84 6.34 -7.85
N VAL A 67 7.83 5.60 -8.36
CA VAL A 67 7.67 4.22 -8.82
C VAL A 67 8.28 3.30 -7.77
N LEU A 68 7.47 2.42 -7.20
CA LEU A 68 7.84 1.42 -6.21
C LEU A 68 8.22 0.14 -6.93
N LYS A 69 9.48 -0.29 -6.76
CA LYS A 69 10.03 -1.52 -7.37
C LYS A 69 10.51 -2.55 -6.36
N SER A 70 10.48 -2.18 -5.07
CA SER A 70 10.86 -3.03 -3.95
C SER A 70 9.95 -2.75 -2.76
N GLY A 71 9.84 -3.69 -1.81
CA GLY A 71 9.09 -3.54 -0.57
C GLY A 71 7.75 -4.30 -0.54
N CYS A 72 6.98 -4.15 0.54
CA CYS A 72 5.74 -4.90 0.77
C CYS A 72 4.66 -4.65 -0.31
N MET A 73 4.23 -5.70 -1.01
CA MET A 73 3.20 -5.63 -2.06
C MET A 73 1.85 -5.12 -1.55
N GLY A 74 1.39 -5.57 -0.37
CA GLY A 74 0.11 -5.13 0.19
C GLY A 74 0.11 -3.64 0.57
N ARG A 75 1.24 -3.15 1.09
CA ARG A 75 1.43 -1.72 1.39
C ARG A 75 1.49 -0.90 0.09
N ALA A 76 2.12 -1.43 -0.95
CA ALA A 76 2.19 -0.77 -2.25
C ALA A 76 0.82 -0.69 -2.93
N ALA A 77 0.04 -1.79 -2.88
CA ALA A 77 -1.33 -1.81 -3.35
C ALA A 77 -2.19 -0.77 -2.63
N ARG A 78 -2.04 -0.63 -1.30
CA ARG A 78 -2.69 0.44 -0.53
C ARG A 78 -2.25 1.82 -1.01
N ALA A 79 -0.94 2.06 -1.19
CA ALA A 79 -0.43 3.35 -1.66
C ALA A 79 -1.02 3.75 -3.01
N SER A 80 -1.08 2.82 -3.97
CA SER A 80 -1.66 3.04 -5.31
C SER A 80 -3.19 3.08 -5.33
N ALA A 81 -3.87 2.72 -4.26
CA ALA A 81 -5.32 2.86 -4.13
C ALA A 81 -5.71 4.01 -3.18
N CYS A 82 -4.73 4.76 -2.68
CA CYS A 82 -4.92 5.74 -1.62
C CYS A 82 -5.48 7.05 -2.17
N PHE A 83 -6.75 7.02 -2.59
CA PHE A 83 -7.44 8.21 -3.08
C PHE A 83 -7.51 9.31 -2.00
N PRO A 84 -7.12 10.55 -2.32
CA PRO A 84 -7.07 11.65 -1.36
C PRO A 84 -8.39 11.87 -0.60
N GLY A 85 -8.31 11.98 0.71
CA GLY A 85 -9.46 12.16 1.60
C GLY A 85 -10.25 10.87 1.91
N LEU A 86 -10.12 9.82 1.10
CA LEU A 86 -10.71 8.51 1.40
C LEU A 86 -9.79 7.70 2.32
N PHE A 87 -8.56 7.44 1.89
CA PHE A 87 -7.59 6.70 2.69
C PHE A 87 -6.54 7.62 3.31
N GLN A 88 -6.07 7.28 4.51
CA GLN A 88 -4.91 7.94 5.10
C GLN A 88 -3.66 7.70 4.23
N PRO A 89 -2.92 8.78 3.87
CA PRO A 89 -1.68 8.69 3.11
C PRO A 89 -0.69 7.67 3.69
N VAL A 90 -0.01 6.97 2.80
CA VAL A 90 0.85 5.83 3.16
C VAL A 90 2.28 6.31 3.32
N GLY A 91 2.82 6.25 4.54
CA GLY A 91 4.25 6.40 4.74
C GLY A 91 4.99 5.31 3.96
N TRP A 92 6.14 5.62 3.35
CA TRP A 92 6.92 4.65 2.58
C TRP A 92 8.42 4.78 2.80
N HIS A 93 9.13 3.65 2.87
CA HIS A 93 10.59 3.53 2.96
C HIS A 93 11.07 2.64 1.81
N ASP A 94 12.15 3.03 1.15
CA ASP A 94 12.70 2.24 0.04
C ASP A 94 13.42 0.97 0.52
N ASP A 95 13.91 0.99 1.76
CA ASP A 95 14.42 -0.16 2.50
C ASP A 95 13.49 -0.46 3.68
N ASP A 96 12.92 -1.67 3.71
CA ASP A 96 12.18 -2.19 4.87
C ASP A 96 13.13 -2.65 6.00
N GLY A 97 14.44 -2.37 5.89
CA GLY A 97 15.40 -2.59 6.96
C GLY A 97 15.10 -1.67 8.14
N GLU A 98 14.89 -2.25 9.33
CA GLU A 98 14.76 -1.53 10.60
C GLU A 98 15.92 -0.53 10.78
N GLY A 99 15.70 0.74 10.43
CA GLY A 99 16.78 1.73 10.47
C GLY A 99 16.40 3.18 10.20
N SER A 100 15.12 3.52 10.15
CA SER A 100 14.69 4.90 9.98
C SER A 100 14.50 5.58 11.34
N ASN A 101 15.56 6.18 11.89
CA ASN A 101 15.54 7.02 13.11
C ASN A 101 14.79 8.37 12.94
N GLY A 102 14.01 8.55 11.87
CA GLY A 102 13.20 9.75 11.63
C GLY A 102 11.78 9.60 12.18
N ILE A 103 11.26 10.64 12.83
CA ILE A 103 9.86 10.72 13.33
C ILE A 103 8.84 10.55 12.19
N LEU A 104 9.22 10.87 10.95
CA LEU A 104 8.36 10.81 9.77
C LEU A 104 9.00 10.00 8.64
N PRO A 105 8.20 9.23 7.88
CA PRO A 105 8.70 8.45 6.73
C PRO A 105 9.27 9.37 5.64
N PRO A 106 10.27 8.92 4.86
CA PRO A 106 10.91 9.72 3.81
C PRO A 106 9.98 10.01 2.63
N HIS A 107 8.91 9.24 2.47
CA HIS A 107 7.88 9.40 1.45
C HIS A 107 6.49 9.31 2.08
N ILE A 108 5.55 10.11 1.56
CA ILE A 108 4.13 10.05 1.94
C ILE A 108 3.34 9.90 0.64
N LEU A 109 2.74 8.74 0.43
CA LEU A 109 2.16 8.34 -0.85
C LEU A 109 0.63 8.42 -0.83
N ILE A 110 0.09 8.90 -1.95
CA ILE A 110 -1.31 8.81 -2.38
C ILE A 110 -1.36 8.27 -3.81
N ASP A 111 -2.55 7.97 -4.31
CA ASP A 111 -2.78 7.76 -5.76
C ASP A 111 -3.05 9.11 -6.47
#